data_AF-A0A1F7JD86-F1
#
_entry.id   AF-A0A1F7JD86-F1
#
_cell.length_a   1.000
_cell.length_b   1.000
_cell.length_c   1.000
_cell.angle_alpha   90.00
_cell.angle_beta   90.00
_cell.angle_gamma   90.00
#
_symmetry.space_group_name_H-M   'P 1'
#
loop_
_entity.id
_entity.type
_entity.pdbx_description
1 polymer ?
#
loop_
_entity_poly.entity_id
_entity_poly.type
_entity_poly.pdbx_seq_one_letter_code
_entity_poly.pdbx_strand_id
1 'polypeptide(L)' 'MKLKQKQSIRAKNAGELDTMIQEKRTAIAKATLVRAEGKNTNVLRALQHELAFMLTVRGEAQ' A
#
# COMPACT_ATOMS: atom_id res chain seq x y z
N MET A 1 4.13 0.00 -9.62
CA MET A 1 5.07 0.51 -8.59
C MET A 1 6.48 0.49 -9.13
N LYS A 2 7.29 1.54 -8.91
CA LYS A 2 8.68 1.64 -9.42
C LYS A 2 9.63 0.76 -8.60
N LEU A 3 10.71 0.28 -9.22
CA LEU A 3 11.71 -0.60 -8.58
C LEU A 3 12.34 0.02 -7.32
N LYS A 4 12.65 1.32 -7.36
CA LYS A 4 13.20 2.08 -6.22
C LYS A 4 12.27 2.08 -5.00
N GLN A 5 10.96 2.11 -5.21
CA GLN A 5 9.97 2.09 -4.12
C GLN A 5 9.93 0.71 -3.44
N LYS A 6 10.06 -0.38 -4.21
CA LYS A 6 10.17 -1.75 -3.64
C LYS A 6 11.38 -1.90 -2.73
N GLN A 7 12.53 -1.39 -3.14
CA GLN A 7 13.76 -1.44 -2.36
C GLN A 7 13.65 -0.61 -1.07
N SER A 8 13.05 0.59 -1.15
CA SER A 8 12.81 1.42 0.04
C SER A 8 11.88 0.76 1.04
N ILE A 9 10.83 0.06 0.60
CA ILE A 9 9.94 -0.68 1.49
C ILE A 9 10.66 -1.86 2.16
N ARG A 10 11.53 -2.57 1.43
CA ARG A 10 12.34 -3.67 2.01
C ARG A 10 13.38 -3.21 3.02
N ALA A 11 13.87 -1.98 2.90
CA ALA A 11 14.87 -1.41 3.80
C ALA A 11 14.27 -0.81 5.09
N LYS A 12 12.94 -0.72 5.19
CA LYS A 12 12.24 -0.17 6.35
C LYS A 12 12.11 -1.19 7.47
N ASN A 13 12.15 -0.70 8.70
CA ASN A 13 11.93 -1.52 9.88
C ASN A 13 10.45 -1.92 10.00
N ALA A 14 10.16 -3.03 10.69
CA ALA A 14 8.80 -3.57 10.82
C ALA A 14 7.78 -2.53 11.32
N GLY A 15 8.15 -1.69 12.31
CA GLY A 15 7.27 -0.64 12.84
C GLY A 15 6.96 0.50 11.86
N GLU A 16 7.93 0.87 11.01
CA GLU A 16 7.69 1.85 9.94
C GLU A 16 6.79 1.24 8.85
N LEU A 17 6.98 -0.04 8.56
CA LEU A 17 6.19 -0.78 7.60
C LEU A 17 4.72 -0.87 8.04
N ASP A 18 4.47 -1.14 9.32
CA ASP A 18 3.12 -1.21 9.89
C ASP A 18 2.41 0.16 9.85
N THR A 19 3.15 1.24 10.13
CA THR A 19 2.62 2.61 9.99
C THR A 19 2.20 2.87 8.55
N MET A 20 3.05 2.55 7.57
CA MET A 20 2.73 2.72 6.15
C MET A 20 1.57 1.83 5.69
N ILE A 21 1.48 0.60 6.18
CA ILE A 21 0.36 -0.31 5.91
C ILE A 21 -0.95 0.32 6.38
N GLN A 22 -0.97 0.92 7.56
CA GLN A 22 -2.17 1.56 8.13
C GLN A 22 -2.59 2.80 7.34
N GLU A 23 -1.63 3.63 6.93
CA GLU A 23 -1.88 4.77 6.04
C GLU A 23 -2.45 4.32 4.69
N LYS A 24 -1.88 3.25 4.09
CA LYS A 24 -2.36 2.70 2.81
C LYS A 24 -3.76 2.12 2.92
N ARG A 25 -4.09 1.41 4.02
CA ARG A 25 -5.45 0.93 4.30
C ARG A 25 -6.46 2.09 4.36
N THR A 26 -6.08 3.18 5.03
CA THR A 26 -6.92 4.38 5.13
C THR A 26 -7.12 5.04 3.77
N ALA A 27 -6.06 5.13 2.95
CA ALA A 27 -6.14 5.67 1.60
C ALA A 27 -7.03 4.82 0.68
N ILE A 28 -6.95 3.49 0.79
CA ILE A 28 -7.83 2.55 0.06
C ILE A 28 -9.29 2.73 0.49
N ALA A 29 -9.57 2.87 1.79
CA ALA A 29 -10.92 3.09 2.29
C ALA A 29 -11.50 4.39 1.74
N LYS A 30 -10.76 5.50 1.82
CA LYS A 30 -11.14 6.80 1.24
C LYS A 30 -11.36 6.71 -0.28
N ALA A 31 -10.44 6.08 -1.01
CA ALA A 31 -10.54 5.91 -2.45
C ALA A 31 -11.72 5.01 -2.86
N THR A 32 -12.07 4.02 -2.03
CA THR A 32 -13.23 3.14 -2.24
C THR A 32 -14.54 3.89 -2.05
N LEU A 33 -14.63 4.76 -1.05
CA LEU A 33 -15.80 5.64 -0.85
C LEU A 33 -15.99 6.60 -2.03
N VAL A 34 -14.91 7.19 -2.54
CA VAL A 34 -14.94 8.10 -3.71
C VAL A 34 -15.20 7.36 -5.02
N ARG A 35 -14.93 6.03 -5.09
CA ARG A 35 -15.16 5.21 -6.29
C ARG A 35 -16.62 5.14 -6.72
N ALA A 36 -17.56 5.55 -5.86
CA ALA A 36 -18.97 5.72 -6.21
C ALA A 36 -19.20 6.64 -7.43
N GLU A 37 -18.22 7.50 -7.78
CA GLU A 37 -18.30 8.43 -8.91
C GLU A 37 -17.62 7.93 -10.21
N GLY A 38 -17.16 6.67 -10.26
CA GLY A 38 -16.66 6.03 -11.49
C GLY A 38 -15.27 6.48 -11.99
N LYS A 39 -14.64 7.49 -11.36
CA LYS A 39 -13.41 8.12 -11.91
C LYS A 39 -12.06 7.57 -11.45
N ASN A 40 -11.97 6.56 -10.57
CA ASN A 40 -10.66 6.23 -9.95
C ASN A 40 -10.33 4.76 -9.70
N THR A 41 -10.75 3.86 -10.59
CA THR A 41 -10.45 2.41 -10.51
C THR A 41 -8.96 2.08 -10.56
N ASN A 42 -8.17 2.80 -11.36
CA ASN A 42 -6.73 2.55 -11.52
C ASN A 42 -5.91 2.95 -10.28
N VAL A 43 -6.28 4.05 -9.60
CA VAL A 43 -5.62 4.49 -8.37
C VAL A 43 -5.90 3.50 -7.23
N LEU A 44 -7.15 3.03 -7.11
CA LEU A 44 -7.48 2.02 -6.11
C LEU A 44 -6.70 0.72 -6.32
N ARG A 45 -6.60 0.26 -7.58
CA ARG A 45 -5.82 -0.94 -7.94
C ARG A 45 -4.34 -0.76 -7.60
N ALA A 46 -3.77 0.42 -7.86
CA ALA A 46 -2.37 0.72 -7.54
C ALA A 46 -2.13 0.70 -6.02
N LEU A 47 -3.02 1.29 -5.23
CA LEU A 47 -2.94 1.31 -3.76
C LEU A 47 -3.05 -0.11 -3.17
N GLN A 48 -3.98 -0.93 -3.69
CA GLN A 48 -4.15 -2.33 -3.27
C GLN A 48 -2.89 -3.17 -3.56
N HIS A 49 -2.29 -3.00 -4.75
CA HIS A 49 -1.07 -3.71 -5.12
C HIS A 49 0.13 -3.30 -4.24
N GLU A 50 0.22 -2.02 -3.86
CA GLU A 50 1.27 -1.52 -2.98
C GLU A 50 1.10 -2.04 -1.54
N LEU A 51 -0.13 -2.07 -1.03
CA LEU A 51 -0.45 -2.69 0.26
C LEU A 51 -0.10 -4.18 0.30
N ALA A 52 -0.45 -4.93 -0.75
CA ALA A 52 -0.12 -6.35 -0.85
C ALA A 52 1.39 -6.58 -0.76
N PHE A 53 2.18 -5.77 -1.47
CA PHE A 53 3.64 -5.87 -1.40
C PHE A 53 4.19 -5.56 0.00
N MET A 54 3.67 -4.53 0.67
CA MET A 54 4.09 -4.22 2.05
C MET A 54 3.76 -5.36 3.02
N LEU A 55 2.59 -5.99 2.88
CA LEU A 55 2.21 -7.14 3.71
C LEU A 55 3.12 -8.35 3.46
N THR A 56 3.51 -8.61 2.20
CA THR A 56 4.49 -9.66 1.87
C THR A 56 5.84 -9.38 2.51
N VAL A 57 6.38 -8.16 2.34
CA VAL A 57 7.67 -7.77 2.94
C VAL A 57 7.62 -7.87 4.47
N ARG A 58 6.49 -7.50 5.10
CA ARG A 58 6.31 -7.67 6.55
C ARG A 58 6.38 -9.14 6.96
N GLY A 59 5.69 -10.02 6.24
CA GLY A 59 5.68 -11.45 6.53
C GLY A 59 7.04 -12.12 6.31
N GLU A 60 7.83 -11.64 5.34
CA GLU A 60 9.22 -12.08 5.13
C GLU A 60 10.19 -11.61 6.22
N ALA A 61 9.81 -10.59 7.01
CA ALA A 61 10.63 -10.02 8.09
C ALA A 61 10.32 -10.58 9.49
N GLN A 62 9.33 -11.47 9.61
CA GLN A 62 9.00 -12.20 10.86
C GLN A 62 9.80 -13.50 10.96
#